data_AF-A0A9X8YR04-F1
#
_entry.id   AF-A0A9X8YR04-F1
#
_cell.length_a   1.000
_cell.length_b   1.000
_cell.length_c   1.000
_cell.angle_alpha   90.00
_cell.angle_beta   90.00
_cell.angle_gamma   90.00
#
_symmetry.space_group_name_H-M   'P 1'
#
loop_
_entity.id
_entity.type
_entity.pdbx_description
1 polymer ?
#
loop_
_entity_poly.entity_id
_entity_poly.type
_entity_poly.pdbx_seq_one_letter_code
_entity_poly.pdbx_strand_id
1 'polypeptide(L)'
;MVTQRKKWLSGVVAGLLMAASVNASAEEKTLHVYNWSDYIAPDTLANFQKETGIKVVYDVFDSNEVLEGKLMAGSTGYDLVVPSSNFLERQSQAGIFEPLDKSKMPNYKNLDPEMLKLVAHNDKDNKYGIPYLMVTTGIGYN
;
A
#
# COMPACT_ATOMS: atom_id res chain seq x y z
N MET A 1 -53.26 59.85 -3.55
CA MET A 1 -53.33 58.64 -2.71
C MET A 1 -52.26 57.68 -3.21
N VAL A 2 -51.24 57.40 -2.37
CA VAL A 2 -50.45 56.15 -2.32
C VAL A 2 -49.55 55.84 -3.55
N THR A 3 -48.25 56.18 -3.53
CA THR A 3 -47.07 55.32 -3.18
C THR A 3 -46.86 54.11 -4.13
N GLN A 4 -45.67 53.64 -4.50
CA GLN A 4 -44.32 53.84 -3.98
C GLN A 4 -43.26 53.35 -4.98
N ARG A 5 -42.05 53.89 -4.82
CA ARG A 5 -40.76 53.33 -5.23
C ARG A 5 -40.62 51.86 -4.85
N LYS A 6 -40.02 51.03 -5.72
CA LYS A 6 -39.10 49.93 -5.38
C LYS A 6 -38.59 49.22 -6.65
N LYS A 7 -37.42 49.63 -7.12
CA LYS A 7 -36.64 48.93 -8.17
C LYS A 7 -35.19 48.71 -7.73
N TRP A 8 -34.95 48.27 -6.50
CA TRP A 8 -33.59 48.01 -6.01
C TRP A 8 -33.61 46.94 -4.93
N LEU A 9 -33.87 45.67 -5.28
CA LEU A 9 -33.68 44.57 -4.31
C LEU A 9 -33.51 43.17 -4.93
N SER A 10 -33.19 43.05 -6.22
CA SER A 10 -33.01 41.73 -6.87
C SER A 10 -31.54 41.26 -6.92
N GLY A 11 -30.58 42.01 -6.35
CA GLY A 11 -29.15 41.76 -6.56
C GLY A 11 -28.40 40.97 -5.48
N VAL A 12 -29.01 40.66 -4.32
CA VAL A 12 -28.24 40.14 -3.15
C VAL A 12 -28.42 38.65 -2.90
N VAL A 13 -29.41 37.97 -3.51
CA VAL A 13 -29.68 36.56 -3.19
C VAL A 13 -28.81 35.57 -3.98
N ALA A 14 -28.18 36.00 -5.08
CA ALA A 14 -27.33 35.11 -5.90
C ALA A 14 -25.91 34.86 -5.34
N GLY A 15 -25.47 35.63 -4.34
CA GLY A 15 -24.11 35.53 -3.79
C GLY A 15 -23.95 34.56 -2.60
N LEU A 16 -25.05 34.15 -1.96
CA LEU A 16 -25.01 33.38 -0.70
C LEU A 16 -25.06 31.85 -0.87
N LEU A 17 -25.29 31.35 -2.09
CA LEU A 17 -25.34 29.90 -2.36
C LEU A 17 -24.02 29.31 -2.89
N MET A 18 -22.99 30.12 -3.14
CA MET A 18 -21.66 29.63 -3.54
C MET A 18 -20.68 29.38 -2.38
N ALA A 19 -21.15 29.46 -1.13
CA ALA A 19 -20.37 29.10 0.05
C ALA A 19 -20.69 27.70 0.61
N ALA A 20 -21.39 26.85 -0.17
CA ALA A 20 -21.40 25.42 0.09
C ALA A 20 -20.01 24.87 -0.24
N SER A 21 -19.18 24.90 0.79
CA SER A 21 -17.84 24.35 0.84
C SER A 21 -17.88 22.96 0.22
N VAL A 22 -17.22 22.82 -0.92
CA VAL A 22 -16.85 21.52 -1.45
C VAL A 22 -15.78 20.99 -0.50
N ASN A 23 -16.20 20.50 0.68
CA ASN A 23 -15.40 19.56 1.43
C ASN A 23 -15.41 18.28 0.60
N ALA A 24 -14.53 18.24 -0.40
CA ALA A 24 -14.05 16.99 -0.94
C ALA A 24 -13.52 16.24 0.28
N SER A 25 -14.33 15.31 0.78
CA SER A 25 -13.90 14.35 1.79
C SER A 25 -12.67 13.69 1.19
N ALA A 26 -11.49 14.03 1.70
CA ALA A 26 -10.27 13.37 1.31
C ALA A 26 -10.51 11.88 1.56
N GLU A 27 -10.53 11.09 0.49
CA GLU A 27 -10.71 9.64 0.62
C GLU A 27 -9.65 9.12 1.57
N GLU A 28 -10.09 8.42 2.60
CA GLU A 28 -9.21 7.92 3.63
C GLU A 28 -8.32 6.82 3.05
N LYS A 29 -7.07 7.17 2.76
CA LYS A 29 -6.10 6.25 2.16
C LYS A 29 -5.85 5.09 3.12
N THR A 30 -6.15 3.89 2.66
CA THR A 30 -5.91 2.66 3.41
C THR A 30 -4.98 1.76 2.61
N LEU A 31 -3.98 1.18 3.28
CA LEU A 31 -3.04 0.21 2.74
C LEU A 31 -3.31 -1.15 3.41
N HIS A 32 -3.53 -2.18 2.59
CA HIS A 32 -3.75 -3.55 3.05
C HIS A 32 -2.48 -4.37 2.85
N VAL A 33 -1.92 -4.87 3.95
CA VAL A 33 -0.66 -5.62 3.95
C VAL A 33 -0.89 -7.02 4.51
N TYR A 34 -0.33 -8.02 3.85
CA TYR A 34 -0.30 -9.40 4.33
C TYR A 34 1.14 -9.89 4.46
N ASN A 35 1.62 -10.09 5.67
CA ASN A 35 3.02 -10.44 5.96
C ASN A 35 3.13 -11.67 6.88
N TRP A 36 4.34 -12.15 7.12
CA TRP A 36 4.60 -13.18 8.12
C TRP A 36 4.26 -12.69 9.54
N SER A 37 3.78 -13.62 10.38
CA SER A 37 3.67 -13.40 11.82
C SER A 37 5.04 -13.11 12.46
N ASP A 38 5.07 -12.27 13.49
CA ASP A 38 6.29 -11.89 14.24
C ASP A 38 7.43 -11.31 13.37
N TYR A 39 7.08 -10.66 12.25
CA TYR A 39 8.04 -10.22 11.24
C TYR A 39 8.16 -8.71 11.05
N ILE A 40 7.63 -7.92 12.00
CA ILE A 40 7.70 -6.46 11.97
C ILE A 40 7.87 -5.92 13.40
N ALA A 41 8.57 -4.80 13.57
CA ALA A 41 8.71 -4.20 14.89
C ALA A 41 7.37 -3.61 15.38
N PRO A 42 7.07 -3.66 16.70
CA PRO A 42 5.75 -3.30 17.24
C PRO A 42 5.27 -1.87 16.93
N ASP A 43 6.19 -0.96 16.65
CA ASP A 43 5.92 0.46 16.41
C ASP A 43 5.99 0.87 14.93
N THR A 44 6.41 -0.02 14.03
CA THR A 44 6.63 0.32 12.61
C THR A 44 5.36 0.86 11.96
N LEU A 45 4.22 0.19 12.19
CA LEU A 45 2.93 0.61 11.63
C LEU A 45 2.46 1.93 12.25
N ALA A 46 2.57 2.08 13.56
CA ALA A 46 2.16 3.32 14.24
C ALA A 46 2.96 4.53 13.73
N ASN A 47 4.28 4.37 13.57
CA ASN A 47 5.16 5.40 13.04
C ASN A 47 4.83 5.74 11.58
N PHE A 48 4.63 4.72 10.73
CA PHE A 48 4.23 4.93 9.33
C PHE A 48 2.89 5.66 9.20
N GLN A 49 1.87 5.24 9.95
CA GLN A 49 0.55 5.89 9.92
C GLN A 49 0.63 7.33 10.42
N LYS A 50 1.45 7.61 11.45
CA LYS A 50 1.69 8.96 11.96
C LYS A 50 2.39 9.86 10.95
N GLU A 51 3.37 9.35 10.22
CA GLU A 51 4.14 10.11 9.24
C GLU A 51 3.34 10.40 7.96
N THR A 52 2.55 9.44 7.51
CA THR A 52 1.90 9.50 6.19
C THR A 52 0.41 9.84 6.24
N GLY A 53 -0.24 9.63 7.39
CA GLY A 53 -1.70 9.70 7.52
C GLY A 53 -2.45 8.56 6.82
N ILE A 54 -1.74 7.57 6.26
CA ILE A 54 -2.34 6.39 5.62
C ILE A 54 -2.71 5.40 6.71
N LYS A 55 -3.94 4.88 6.71
CA LYS A 55 -4.33 3.76 7.59
C LYS A 55 -3.74 2.46 7.06
N VAL A 56 -3.31 1.57 7.95
CA VAL A 56 -2.82 0.24 7.57
C VAL A 56 -3.72 -0.84 8.16
N VAL A 57 -4.28 -1.67 7.28
CA VAL A 57 -4.87 -2.96 7.65
C VAL A 57 -3.77 -4.00 7.47
N TYR A 58 -3.38 -4.64 8.57
CA TYR A 58 -2.24 -5.54 8.60
C TYR A 58 -2.67 -6.93 9.07
N ASP A 59 -2.64 -7.89 8.14
CA ASP A 59 -2.93 -9.29 8.41
C ASP A 59 -1.63 -10.10 8.40
N VAL A 60 -1.66 -11.26 9.05
CA VAL A 60 -0.51 -12.17 9.12
C VAL A 60 -0.79 -13.59 8.63
N PHE A 61 0.25 -14.23 8.10
CA PHE A 61 0.27 -15.67 7.77
C PHE A 61 1.54 -16.35 8.30
N ASP A 62 1.53 -17.68 8.31
CA ASP A 62 2.59 -18.53 8.86
C ASP A 62 3.16 -19.55 7.86
N SER A 63 2.64 -19.56 6.63
CA SER A 63 3.10 -20.45 5.56
C SER A 63 2.94 -19.81 4.18
N ASN A 64 3.88 -20.12 3.28
CA ASN A 64 3.79 -19.62 1.91
C ASN A 64 2.60 -20.22 1.16
N GLU A 65 2.18 -21.44 1.49
CA GLU A 65 1.04 -22.15 0.88
C GLU A 65 -0.28 -21.43 1.17
N VAL A 66 -0.47 -20.91 2.39
CA VAL A 66 -1.65 -20.10 2.73
C VAL A 66 -1.68 -18.81 1.90
N LEU A 67 -0.55 -18.11 1.80
CA LEU A 67 -0.44 -16.90 0.97
C LEU A 67 -0.72 -17.23 -0.50
N GLU A 68 -0.08 -18.26 -1.05
CA GLU A 68 -0.23 -18.65 -2.45
C GLU A 68 -1.67 -19.03 -2.79
N GLY A 69 -2.33 -19.82 -1.94
CA GLY A 69 -3.72 -20.20 -2.14
C GLY A 69 -4.63 -18.97 -2.26
N LYS A 70 -4.43 -17.94 -1.42
CA LYS A 70 -5.15 -16.68 -1.54
C LYS A 70 -4.83 -15.93 -2.83
N LEU A 71 -3.55 -15.81 -3.18
CA LEU A 71 -3.12 -15.10 -4.39
C LEU A 71 -3.71 -15.73 -5.65
N MET A 72 -3.70 -17.06 -5.75
CA MET A 72 -4.22 -17.80 -6.90
C MET A 72 -5.75 -17.79 -6.99
N ALA A 73 -6.46 -17.60 -5.87
CA ALA A 73 -7.90 -17.37 -5.88
C ALA A 73 -8.27 -16.00 -6.48
N GLY A 74 -7.33 -15.06 -6.54
CA GLY A 74 -7.53 -13.71 -7.05
C GLY A 74 -8.28 -12.81 -6.08
N SER A 75 -8.44 -11.53 -6.45
CA SER A 75 -9.18 -10.51 -5.69
C SER A 75 -8.87 -10.52 -4.18
N THR A 76 -7.58 -10.61 -3.83
CA THR A 76 -7.14 -10.81 -2.45
C THR A 76 -7.49 -9.66 -1.51
N GLY A 77 -7.66 -8.45 -2.06
CA GLY A 77 -7.85 -7.23 -1.29
C GLY A 77 -6.58 -6.71 -0.62
N TYR A 78 -5.41 -7.28 -0.93
CA TYR A 78 -4.12 -6.82 -0.41
C TYR A 78 -3.36 -6.00 -1.45
N ASP A 79 -2.78 -4.90 -1.00
CA ASP A 79 -1.92 -4.03 -1.79
C ASP A 79 -0.46 -4.50 -1.76
N LEU A 80 -0.02 -5.08 -0.62
CA LEU A 80 1.32 -5.62 -0.43
C LEU A 80 1.27 -7.01 0.22
N VAL A 81 2.08 -7.94 -0.30
CA VAL A 81 2.26 -9.28 0.25
C VAL A 81 3.75 -9.64 0.33
N VAL A 82 4.12 -10.56 1.22
CA VAL A 82 5.53 -10.88 1.50
C VAL A 82 5.86 -12.37 1.29
N PRO A 83 5.77 -12.92 0.05
CA PRO A 83 6.14 -14.30 -0.22
C PRO A 83 7.64 -14.53 -0.04
N SER A 84 8.04 -15.77 0.25
CA SER A 84 9.44 -16.19 0.11
C SER A 84 9.88 -16.13 -1.35
N SER A 85 11.17 -15.88 -1.59
CA SER A 85 11.71 -15.63 -2.94
C SER A 85 11.45 -16.78 -3.94
N ASN A 86 11.49 -18.03 -3.49
CA ASN A 86 11.19 -19.21 -4.31
C ASN A 86 9.69 -19.35 -4.67
N PHE A 87 8.79 -18.74 -3.89
CA PHE A 87 7.36 -18.65 -4.22
C PHE A 87 7.10 -17.49 -5.18
N LEU A 88 7.78 -16.36 -4.97
CA LEU A 88 7.72 -15.20 -5.87
C LEU A 88 8.04 -15.57 -7.33
N GLU A 89 9.03 -16.44 -7.56
CA GLU A 89 9.42 -16.86 -8.91
C GLU A 89 8.23 -17.37 -9.72
N ARG A 90 7.57 -18.43 -9.24
CA ARG A 90 6.43 -19.04 -9.94
C ARG A 90 5.19 -18.13 -9.94
N GLN A 91 4.99 -17.36 -8.88
CA GLN A 91 3.88 -16.43 -8.76
C GLN A 91 3.99 -15.27 -9.76
N SER A 92 5.19 -14.72 -9.95
CA SER A 92 5.43 -13.67 -10.94
C SER A 92 5.17 -14.14 -12.38
N GLN A 93 5.45 -15.42 -12.68
CA GLN A 93 5.15 -16.03 -13.97
C GLN A 93 3.64 -16.22 -14.21
N ALA A 94 2.85 -16.37 -13.14
CA ALA A 94 1.39 -16.40 -13.20
C ALA A 94 0.78 -15.00 -13.44
N GLY A 95 1.59 -13.94 -13.46
CA GLY A 95 1.13 -12.58 -13.79
C GLY A 95 0.29 -11.91 -12.69
N ILE A 96 0.40 -12.38 -11.45
CA ILE A 96 -0.40 -11.87 -10.31
C ILE A 96 0.22 -10.66 -9.61
N PHE A 97 1.43 -10.25 -10.00
CA PHE A 97 2.12 -9.08 -9.47
C PHE A 97 2.32 -8.00 -10.53
N GLU A 98 2.10 -6.75 -10.15
CA GLU A 98 2.49 -5.61 -10.96
C GLU A 98 4.00 -5.38 -10.90
N PRO A 99 4.66 -5.01 -12.01
CA PRO A 99 6.06 -4.60 -11.99
C PRO A 99 6.26 -3.36 -11.12
N LEU A 100 7.32 -3.36 -10.32
CA LEU A 100 7.67 -2.24 -9.46
C LEU A 100 8.18 -1.03 -10.27
N ASP A 101 7.59 0.13 -10.04
CA ASP A 101 8.11 1.40 -10.54
C ASP A 101 9.21 1.94 -9.61
N LYS A 102 10.47 1.60 -9.93
CA LYS A 102 11.64 1.99 -9.14
C LYS A 102 11.84 3.51 -9.06
N SER A 103 11.26 4.29 -9.97
CA SER A 103 11.35 5.76 -9.92
C SER A 103 10.60 6.35 -8.72
N LYS A 104 9.60 5.63 -8.20
CA LYS A 104 8.82 6.01 -7.01
C LYS A 104 9.48 5.58 -5.70
N MET A 105 10.62 4.91 -5.76
CA MET A 105 11.31 4.35 -4.59
C MET A 105 12.70 4.98 -4.44
N PRO A 106 12.79 6.24 -3.98
CA PRO A 106 14.08 6.94 -3.84
C PRO A 106 15.05 6.25 -2.85
N ASN A 107 14.51 5.42 -1.94
CA ASN A 107 15.26 4.62 -0.98
C ASN A 107 15.72 3.25 -1.52
N TYR A 108 15.35 2.88 -2.77
CA TYR A 108 15.80 1.62 -3.39
C TYR A 108 17.33 1.51 -3.43
N LYS A 109 18.01 2.64 -3.55
CA LYS A 109 19.49 2.74 -3.50
C LYS A 109 20.13 2.21 -2.20
N ASN A 110 19.34 2.03 -1.13
CA ASN A 110 19.83 1.55 0.16
C ASN A 110 19.89 0.01 0.23
N LEU A 111 19.36 -0.69 -0.78
CA LEU A 111 19.38 -2.16 -0.83
C LEU A 111 20.79 -2.68 -1.09
N ASP A 112 21.15 -3.77 -0.40
CA ASP A 112 22.43 -4.45 -0.59
C ASP A 112 22.51 -5.03 -2.03
N PRO A 113 23.51 -4.63 -2.83
CA PRO A 113 23.70 -5.16 -4.18
C PRO A 113 23.87 -6.68 -4.26
N GLU A 114 24.48 -7.31 -3.26
CA GLU A 114 24.66 -8.77 -3.25
C GLU A 114 23.32 -9.48 -2.98
N MET A 115 22.50 -8.91 -2.10
CA MET A 115 21.13 -9.41 -1.90
C MET A 115 20.26 -9.24 -3.14
N LEU A 116 20.40 -8.13 -3.85
CA LEU A 116 19.69 -7.91 -5.12
C LEU A 116 20.10 -8.95 -6.18
N LYS A 117 21.39 -9.26 -6.30
CA LYS A 117 21.88 -10.32 -7.20
C LYS A 117 21.29 -11.68 -6.84
N LEU A 118 21.29 -12.04 -5.55
CA LEU A 118 20.72 -13.32 -5.08
C LEU A 118 19.23 -13.43 -5.40
N VAL A 119 18.45 -12.40 -5.10
CA VAL A 119 17.01 -12.38 -5.38
C VAL A 119 16.72 -12.35 -6.89
N ALA A 120 17.62 -11.78 -7.70
CA ALA A 120 17.46 -11.71 -9.15
C ALA A 120 17.46 -13.07 -9.85
N HIS A 121 17.92 -14.14 -9.17
CA HIS A 121 17.76 -15.52 -9.66
C HIS A 121 16.28 -15.92 -9.78
N ASN A 122 15.45 -15.46 -8.85
CA ASN A 122 14.02 -15.79 -8.76
C ASN A 122 13.12 -14.66 -9.29
N ASP A 123 13.63 -13.43 -9.35
CA ASP A 123 12.93 -12.25 -9.88
C ASP A 123 13.87 -11.47 -10.80
N LYS A 124 13.88 -11.85 -12.09
CA LYS A 124 14.78 -11.25 -13.09
C LYS A 124 14.70 -9.73 -13.07
N ASP A 125 15.86 -9.08 -13.00
CA ASP A 125 16.02 -7.62 -12.91
C ASP A 125 15.40 -6.98 -11.65
N ASN A 126 15.09 -7.79 -10.63
CA ASN A 126 14.35 -7.41 -9.42
C ASN A 126 13.08 -6.61 -9.79
N LYS A 127 12.26 -7.20 -10.66
CA LYS A 127 11.17 -6.52 -11.33
C LYS A 127 9.92 -6.45 -10.46
N TYR A 128 9.67 -7.43 -9.60
CA TYR A 128 8.42 -7.57 -8.87
C TYR A 128 8.58 -7.46 -7.34
N GLY A 129 9.74 -7.81 -6.78
CA GLY A 129 9.96 -7.86 -5.33
C GLY A 129 11.03 -6.92 -4.80
N ILE A 130 10.87 -6.50 -3.54
CA ILE A 130 11.91 -5.85 -2.73
C ILE A 130 12.37 -6.83 -1.65
N PRO A 131 13.68 -7.11 -1.51
CA PRO A 131 14.17 -7.94 -0.40
C PRO A 131 13.85 -7.28 0.95
N TYR A 132 13.13 -7.98 1.82
CA TYR A 132 12.79 -7.48 3.16
C TYR A 132 13.75 -8.02 4.22
N LEU A 133 13.74 -9.33 4.43
CA LEU A 133 14.60 -10.02 5.39
C LEU A 133 15.10 -11.34 4.78
N MET A 134 16.27 -11.77 5.20
CA MET A 134 16.86 -13.06 4.85
C MET A 134 17.17 -13.81 6.15
N VAL A 135 16.74 -15.06 6.21
CA VAL A 135 16.93 -15.93 7.37
C VAL A 135 17.36 -17.32 6.91
N THR A 136 17.88 -18.12 7.83
CA THR A 136 18.19 -19.52 7.59
C THR A 136 17.22 -20.41 8.36
N THR A 137 16.87 -21.57 7.79
CA THR A 137 16.15 -22.61 8.52
C THR A 137 17.17 -23.45 9.30
N GLY A 138 16.98 -23.59 10.61
CA GLY A 138 17.93 -24.26 11.50
C GLY A 138 17.27 -25.11 12.58
N ILE A 139 18.08 -25.54 13.55
CA ILE A 139 17.65 -26.36 14.70
C ILE A 139 17.68 -25.49 15.95
N GLY A 140 16.51 -25.24 16.55
CA GLY A 140 16.40 -24.62 17.88
C GLY A 140 16.32 -25.70 18.96
N TYR A 141 17.07 -25.51 20.05
CA TYR A 141 17.09 -26.41 21.21
C TYR A 141 17.16 -25.58 22.51
N ASN A 142 16.84 -26.21 23.65
CA ASN A 142 16.98 -25.64 24.99
C ASN A 142 18.35 -26.00 25.57
#